data_AF-A0A3C0CBB5-F1
#
_entry.id   AF-A0A3C0CBB5-F1
#
_cell.length_a   1.000
_cell.length_b   1.000
_cell.length_c   1.000
_cell.angle_alpha   90.00
_cell.angle_beta   90.00
_cell.angle_gamma   90.00
#
_symmetry.space_group_name_H-M   'P 1'
#
loop_
_entity.id
_entity.type
_entity.pdbx_description
1 polymer ?
#
loop_
_entity_poly.entity_id
_entity_poly.type
_entity_poly.pdbx_seq_one_letter_code
_entity_poly.pdbx_strand_id
1 'polypeptide(L)'
;MIDTSSTKKLLKAGLTDEEYMWLGFIAGAIAKGLIPGEKELNTALKDLLNGGETLPGALSAAITSEALGIKHSFESKIPQVLPFPDEHAQDHEKLRALAELASGLNLGLALEKGKGMASALEKGALLDFVRTLGDIAKVDLDGTIDPEDLKSVLDYINEQLSQIFEKNQNYS
;
A
#
# COMPACT_ATOMS: atom_id res chain seq x y z
N MET A 1 2.00 -5.80 15.15
CA MET A 1 3.34 -5.92 14.54
C MET A 1 3.22 -6.83 13.35
N ILE A 2 3.26 -6.27 12.13
CA ILE A 2 3.44 -7.07 10.91
C ILE A 2 4.88 -7.58 10.97
N ASP A 3 5.06 -8.89 10.91
CA ASP A 3 6.35 -9.55 11.10
C ASP A 3 7.24 -9.34 9.86
N THR A 4 8.32 -8.58 10.02
CA THR A 4 9.35 -8.31 8.98
C THR A 4 10.12 -9.58 8.54
N SER A 5 9.87 -10.72 9.19
CA SER A 5 10.30 -12.07 8.79
C SER A 5 9.69 -12.54 7.47
N SER A 6 8.43 -12.18 7.20
CA SER A 6 7.72 -12.59 5.98
C SER A 6 8.28 -11.86 4.75
N THR A 7 8.64 -10.59 4.90
CA THR A 7 9.17 -9.74 3.83
C THR A 7 10.58 -10.11 3.40
N LYS A 8 11.45 -10.53 4.32
CA LYS A 8 12.77 -11.11 3.96
C LYS A 8 12.67 -12.41 3.12
N LYS A 9 11.57 -13.16 3.22
CA LYS A 9 11.33 -14.36 2.38
C LYS A 9 10.84 -13.99 0.98
N LEU A 10 10.12 -12.87 0.86
CA LEU A 10 9.59 -12.33 -0.39
C LEU A 10 10.68 -11.74 -1.30
N LEU A 11 11.64 -11.01 -0.73
CA LEU A 11 12.84 -10.51 -1.44
C LEU A 11 13.70 -11.67 -2.00
N LYS A 12 13.84 -12.76 -1.22
CA LYS A 12 14.53 -13.98 -1.68
C LYS A 12 13.77 -14.73 -2.78
N ALA A 13 12.48 -14.47 -2.96
CA ALA A 13 11.64 -15.07 -3.98
C ALA A 13 11.64 -14.29 -5.31
N GLY A 14 12.45 -13.23 -5.43
CA GLY A 14 12.64 -12.47 -6.66
C GLY A 14 11.78 -11.21 -6.79
N LEU A 15 11.08 -10.78 -5.73
CA LEU A 15 10.51 -9.43 -5.67
C LEU A 15 11.64 -8.40 -5.48
N THR A 16 11.63 -7.35 -6.29
CA THR A 16 12.63 -6.28 -6.30
C THR A 16 12.60 -5.42 -5.02
N ASP A 17 13.59 -4.54 -4.87
CA ASP A 17 13.86 -3.69 -3.70
C ASP A 17 12.76 -2.68 -3.31
N GLU A 18 11.59 -2.70 -3.96
CA GLU A 18 10.49 -1.74 -3.77
C GLU A 18 9.38 -2.34 -2.88
N GLU A 19 9.80 -2.88 -1.72
CA GLU A 19 8.92 -3.62 -0.82
C GLU A 19 7.71 -2.80 -0.37
N TYR A 20 7.95 -1.55 0.00
CA TYR A 20 6.90 -0.67 0.50
C TYR A 20 5.95 -0.23 -0.60
N MET A 21 6.40 -0.25 -1.87
CA MET A 21 5.54 0.09 -3.01
C MET A 21 4.43 -0.94 -3.18
N TRP A 22 4.74 -2.22 -3.27
CA TRP A 22 3.70 -3.23 -3.50
C TRP A 22 2.81 -3.43 -2.25
N LEU A 23 3.34 -3.21 -1.05
CA LEU A 23 2.55 -3.18 0.18
C LEU A 23 1.58 -1.99 0.21
N GLY A 24 2.05 -0.80 -0.18
CA GLY A 24 1.21 0.38 -0.36
C GLY A 24 0.12 0.15 -1.40
N PHE A 25 0.46 -0.50 -2.51
CA PHE A 25 -0.50 -0.88 -3.55
C PHE A 25 -1.62 -1.77 -3.02
N ILE A 26 -1.27 -2.83 -2.27
CA ILE A 26 -2.26 -3.72 -1.64
C ILE A 26 -3.16 -2.95 -0.69
N ALA A 27 -2.58 -2.11 0.18
CA ALA A 27 -3.34 -1.31 1.14
C ALA A 27 -4.32 -0.36 0.45
N GLY A 28 -3.88 0.34 -0.61
CA GLY A 28 -4.75 1.22 -1.40
C GLY A 28 -5.88 0.46 -2.11
N ALA A 29 -5.56 -0.70 -2.69
CA ALA A 29 -6.54 -1.54 -3.37
C ALA A 29 -7.62 -2.07 -2.41
N ILE A 30 -7.21 -2.55 -1.23
CA ILE A 30 -8.12 -3.05 -0.20
C ILE A 30 -8.97 -1.91 0.37
N ALA A 31 -8.38 -0.74 0.65
CA ALA A 31 -9.12 0.45 1.07
C ALA A 31 -10.23 0.80 0.05
N LYS A 32 -9.95 0.64 -1.25
CA LYS A 32 -10.91 0.85 -2.33
C LYS A 32 -11.94 -0.28 -2.51
N GLY A 33 -11.86 -1.34 -1.70
CA GLY A 33 -12.84 -2.43 -1.67
C GLY A 33 -12.49 -3.64 -2.53
N LEU A 34 -11.25 -3.77 -3.01
CA LEU A 34 -10.78 -5.02 -3.60
C LEU A 34 -10.54 -6.08 -2.51
N ILE A 35 -10.88 -7.32 -2.81
CA ILE A 35 -10.87 -8.41 -1.83
C ILE A 35 -9.63 -9.30 -2.05
N PRO A 36 -8.85 -9.60 -0.99
CA PRO A 36 -7.75 -10.57 -1.05
C PRO A 36 -8.20 -11.93 -1.60
N GLY A 37 -7.44 -12.46 -2.57
CA GLY A 37 -7.74 -13.75 -3.19
C GLY A 37 -8.74 -13.69 -4.35
N GLU A 38 -9.41 -12.56 -4.59
CA GLU A 38 -10.25 -12.38 -5.78
C GLU A 38 -9.43 -12.10 -7.05
N LYS A 39 -10.05 -12.41 -8.19
CA LYS A 39 -9.40 -12.32 -9.50
C LYS A 39 -8.87 -10.92 -9.79
N GLU A 40 -9.61 -9.90 -9.43
CA GLU A 40 -9.31 -8.49 -9.67
C GLU A 40 -7.98 -8.08 -9.00
N LEU A 41 -7.85 -8.32 -7.69
CA LEU A 41 -6.62 -7.98 -6.96
C LEU A 41 -5.44 -8.85 -7.41
N ASN A 42 -5.67 -10.15 -7.62
CA ASN A 42 -4.63 -11.07 -8.09
C ASN A 42 -4.09 -10.69 -9.47
N THR A 43 -4.97 -10.24 -10.39
CA THR A 43 -4.57 -9.78 -11.72
C THR A 43 -3.74 -8.50 -11.60
N ALA A 44 -4.21 -7.52 -10.83
CA ALA A 44 -3.51 -6.25 -10.67
C ALA A 44 -2.13 -6.41 -10.02
N LEU A 45 -2.00 -7.31 -9.03
CA LEU A 45 -0.72 -7.67 -8.41
C LEU A 45 0.23 -8.38 -9.38
N LYS A 46 -0.30 -9.28 -10.22
CA LYS A 46 0.47 -9.98 -11.23
C LYS A 46 1.03 -9.02 -12.28
N ASP A 47 0.23 -8.05 -12.70
CA ASP A 47 0.63 -7.00 -13.64
C ASP A 47 1.71 -6.10 -13.04
N LEU A 48 1.54 -5.69 -11.77
CA LEU A 48 2.51 -4.84 -11.07
C LEU A 48 3.85 -5.55 -10.82
N LEU A 49 3.81 -6.77 -10.29
CA LEU A 49 5.00 -7.44 -9.74
C LEU A 49 5.78 -8.26 -10.78
N ASN A 50 5.13 -8.67 -11.87
CA ASN A 50 5.73 -9.61 -12.81
C ASN A 50 5.35 -9.31 -14.26
N GLY A 51 4.98 -8.06 -14.57
CA GLY A 51 4.66 -7.62 -15.93
C GLY A 51 3.54 -8.40 -16.60
N GLY A 52 2.63 -9.00 -15.82
CA GLY A 52 1.52 -9.81 -16.34
C GLY A 52 1.88 -11.29 -16.57
N GLU A 53 3.05 -11.75 -16.13
CA GLU A 53 3.39 -13.18 -16.05
C GLU A 53 2.93 -13.82 -14.74
N THR A 54 2.59 -15.12 -14.77
CA THR A 54 2.04 -15.79 -13.58
C THR A 54 3.05 -15.82 -12.44
N LEU A 55 2.64 -15.31 -11.27
CA LEU A 55 3.46 -15.34 -10.06
C LEU A 55 3.68 -16.79 -9.60
N PRO A 56 4.88 -17.15 -9.11
CA PRO A 56 5.10 -18.43 -8.45
C PRO A 56 4.09 -18.68 -7.32
N GLY A 57 3.62 -19.92 -7.17
CA GLY A 57 2.56 -20.23 -6.20
C GLY A 57 2.88 -19.84 -4.76
N ALA A 58 4.13 -20.02 -4.34
CA ALA A 58 4.60 -19.59 -3.01
C ALA A 58 4.54 -18.05 -2.84
N LEU A 59 4.84 -17.31 -3.91
CA LEU A 59 4.81 -15.85 -3.92
C LEU A 59 3.37 -15.34 -3.85
N SER A 60 2.49 -15.91 -4.67
CA SER A 60 1.06 -15.61 -4.65
C SER A 60 0.43 -15.88 -3.28
N ALA A 61 0.78 -17.00 -2.63
CA ALA A 61 0.28 -17.32 -1.30
C ALA A 61 0.76 -16.32 -0.23
N ALA A 62 2.04 -15.94 -0.27
CA ALA A 62 2.61 -14.98 0.67
C ALA A 62 1.97 -13.58 0.51
N ILE A 63 1.85 -13.09 -0.72
CA ILE A 63 1.18 -11.81 -1.00
C ILE A 63 -0.29 -11.82 -0.56
N THR A 64 -0.99 -12.93 -0.79
CA THR A 64 -2.39 -13.09 -0.33
C THR A 64 -2.48 -13.05 1.19
N SER A 65 -1.52 -13.66 1.89
CA SER A 65 -1.45 -13.62 3.35
C SER A 65 -1.23 -12.20 3.87
N GLU A 66 -0.34 -11.43 3.25
CA GLU A 66 -0.12 -10.02 3.61
C GLU A 66 -1.36 -9.17 3.35
N ALA A 67 -2.02 -9.37 2.20
CA ALA A 67 -3.27 -8.71 1.87
C ALA A 67 -4.39 -9.02 2.87
N LEU A 68 -4.50 -10.27 3.33
CA LEU A 68 -5.43 -10.65 4.40
C LEU A 68 -5.10 -9.97 5.72
N GLY A 69 -3.81 -9.87 6.07
CA GLY A 69 -3.34 -9.15 7.26
C GLY A 69 -3.73 -7.67 7.23
N ILE A 70 -3.50 -6.99 6.10
CA ILE A 70 -3.87 -5.59 5.89
C ILE A 70 -5.38 -5.40 5.99
N LYS A 71 -6.18 -6.27 5.33
CA LYS A 71 -7.65 -6.24 5.45
C LYS A 71 -8.11 -6.40 6.90
N HIS A 72 -7.53 -7.35 7.63
CA HIS A 72 -7.86 -7.56 9.04
C HIS A 72 -7.51 -6.35 9.91
N SER A 73 -6.39 -5.66 9.62
CA SER A 73 -6.02 -4.41 10.31
C SER A 73 -7.04 -3.30 10.09
N PHE A 74 -7.53 -3.13 8.86
CA PHE A 74 -8.62 -2.19 8.56
C PHE A 74 -9.91 -2.55 9.32
N GLU A 75 -10.33 -3.81 9.28
CA GLU A 75 -11.55 -4.29 9.96
C GLU A 75 -11.48 -4.13 11.48
N SER A 76 -10.30 -4.37 12.05
CA SER A 76 -10.04 -4.30 13.48
C SER A 76 -9.70 -2.88 13.97
N LYS A 77 -9.69 -1.88 13.07
CA LYS A 77 -9.31 -0.49 13.34
C LYS A 77 -7.96 -0.37 14.05
N ILE A 78 -7.00 -1.21 13.65
CA ILE A 78 -5.66 -1.18 14.23
C ILE A 78 -4.94 0.07 13.72
N PRO A 79 -4.32 0.88 14.61
CA PRO A 79 -3.79 2.20 14.28
C PRO A 79 -2.58 2.22 13.30
N GLN A 80 -2.06 1.05 12.91
CA GLN A 80 -0.99 0.93 11.92
C GLN A 80 -1.37 -0.12 10.89
N VAL A 81 -2.02 0.33 9.82
CA VAL A 81 -2.38 -0.54 8.70
C VAL A 81 -1.18 -0.72 7.76
N LEU A 82 -0.30 0.28 7.72
CA LEU A 82 0.82 0.34 6.79
C LEU A 82 2.11 -0.22 7.41
N PRO A 83 2.81 -1.11 6.71
CA PRO A 83 4.16 -1.51 7.08
C PRO A 83 5.12 -0.34 6.86
N PHE A 84 5.99 -0.10 7.83
CA PHE A 84 6.97 1.00 7.80
C PHE A 84 8.24 0.61 8.57
N PRO A 85 9.43 1.12 8.20
CA PRO A 85 10.65 0.90 8.96
C PRO A 85 10.51 1.29 10.44
N ASP A 86 11.27 0.63 11.31
CA ASP A 86 11.28 0.95 12.73
C ASP A 86 12.00 2.29 13.03
N GLU A 87 11.92 2.74 14.29
CA GLU A 87 12.52 4.00 14.72
C GLU A 87 14.05 4.03 14.60
N HIS A 88 14.72 2.88 14.54
CA HIS A 88 16.17 2.75 14.42
C HIS A 88 16.68 2.81 12.97
N ALA A 89 15.78 2.71 11.98
CA ALA A 89 16.13 2.86 10.57
C ALA A 89 16.68 4.26 10.26
N GLN A 90 17.58 4.35 9.27
CA GLN A 90 18.18 5.62 8.86
C GLN A 90 17.15 6.51 8.17
N ASP A 91 17.32 7.84 8.23
CA ASP A 91 16.42 8.81 7.61
C ASP A 91 16.21 8.53 6.11
N HIS A 92 17.29 8.25 5.37
CA HIS A 92 17.20 7.87 3.97
C HIS A 92 16.30 6.63 3.76
N GLU A 93 16.38 5.61 4.63
CA GLU A 93 15.54 4.41 4.52
C GLU A 93 14.07 4.72 4.80
N LYS A 94 13.79 5.57 5.79
CA LYS A 94 12.43 6.02 6.13
C LYS A 94 11.82 6.88 5.02
N LEU A 95 12.59 7.82 4.44
CA LEU A 95 12.16 8.64 3.31
C LEU A 95 11.90 7.79 2.07
N ARG A 96 12.78 6.83 1.77
CA ARG A 96 12.59 5.90 0.66
C ARG A 96 11.33 5.06 0.86
N ALA A 97 11.15 4.48 2.04
CA ALA A 97 9.96 3.71 2.37
C ALA A 97 8.68 4.56 2.26
N LEU A 98 8.70 5.81 2.73
CA LEU A 98 7.58 6.74 2.60
C LEU A 98 7.23 7.03 1.14
N ALA A 99 8.25 7.30 0.31
CA ALA A 99 8.08 7.58 -1.12
C ALA A 99 7.53 6.37 -1.90
N GLU A 100 8.08 5.19 -1.63
CA GLU A 100 7.63 3.91 -2.20
C GLU A 100 6.18 3.62 -1.78
N LEU A 101 5.89 3.71 -0.48
CA LEU A 101 4.56 3.48 0.07
C LEU A 101 3.52 4.41 -0.56
N ALA A 102 3.83 5.71 -0.65
CA ALA A 102 2.94 6.68 -1.27
C ALA A 102 2.71 6.40 -2.76
N SER A 103 3.75 5.99 -3.48
CA SER A 103 3.65 5.57 -4.90
C SER A 103 2.74 4.35 -5.05
N GLY A 104 2.94 3.34 -4.20
CA GLY A 104 2.10 2.15 -4.13
C GLY A 104 0.63 2.48 -3.87
N LEU A 105 0.37 3.25 -2.81
CA LEU A 105 -0.98 3.67 -2.43
C LEU A 105 -1.69 4.40 -3.57
N ASN A 106 -0.99 5.29 -4.27
CA ASN A 106 -1.52 6.00 -5.42
C ASN A 106 -1.97 5.03 -6.52
N LEU A 107 -1.14 4.05 -6.87
CA LEU A 107 -1.48 3.00 -7.85
C LEU A 107 -2.66 2.13 -7.39
N GLY A 108 -2.68 1.71 -6.12
CA GLY A 108 -3.74 0.88 -5.55
C GLY A 108 -5.10 1.60 -5.52
N LEU A 109 -5.11 2.86 -5.09
CA LEU A 109 -6.31 3.71 -5.08
C LEU A 109 -6.79 4.08 -6.49
N ALA A 110 -5.95 3.93 -7.52
CA ALA A 110 -6.35 4.11 -8.92
C ALA A 110 -7.09 2.90 -9.51
N LEU A 111 -7.06 1.72 -8.89
CA LEU A 111 -7.74 0.51 -9.39
C LEU A 111 -9.26 0.64 -9.32
N GLU A 112 -9.99 0.20 -10.34
CA GLU A 112 -11.46 0.12 -10.30
C GLU A 112 -11.95 -1.32 -10.33
N LYS A 113 -12.90 -1.63 -9.43
CA LYS A 113 -13.61 -2.92 -9.44
C LYS A 113 -14.29 -3.11 -10.80
N GLY A 114 -13.93 -4.19 -11.51
CA GLY A 114 -14.51 -4.55 -12.81
C GLY A 114 -14.03 -3.76 -14.02
N LYS A 115 -13.13 -2.77 -13.88
CA LYS A 115 -12.61 -1.97 -15.01
C LYS A 115 -11.08 -1.95 -15.16
N GLY A 116 -10.33 -2.56 -14.24
CA GLY A 116 -8.86 -2.56 -14.29
C GLY A 116 -8.26 -1.22 -13.84
N MET A 117 -7.04 -0.89 -14.29
CA MET A 117 -6.46 0.44 -14.09
C MET A 117 -7.17 1.44 -15.01
N ALA A 118 -7.69 2.50 -14.39
CA ALA A 118 -8.35 3.67 -14.98
C ALA A 118 -9.85 3.55 -15.31
N SER A 119 -10.66 4.20 -14.49
CA SER A 119 -11.36 5.41 -14.94
C SER A 119 -11.40 6.45 -13.80
N ALA A 120 -11.72 7.69 -14.13
CA ALA A 120 -11.32 8.90 -13.40
C ALA A 120 -11.57 8.87 -11.89
N LEU A 121 -10.61 9.35 -11.10
CA LEU A 121 -10.87 9.86 -9.75
C LEU A 121 -11.87 11.03 -9.89
N GLU A 122 -13.15 10.72 -9.86
CA GLU A 122 -14.22 11.70 -10.01
C GLU A 122 -14.24 12.57 -8.75
N LYS A 123 -13.55 13.72 -8.85
CA LYS A 123 -13.59 14.93 -7.99
C LYS A 123 -14.02 14.73 -6.53
N GLY A 124 -13.16 15.12 -5.61
CA GLY A 124 -13.47 15.21 -4.18
C GLY A 124 -12.27 14.83 -3.32
N ALA A 125 -12.52 14.54 -2.03
CA ALA A 125 -11.47 14.25 -1.05
C ALA A 125 -10.48 13.15 -1.47
N LEU A 126 -10.94 12.13 -2.21
CA LEU A 126 -10.06 11.06 -2.72
C LEU A 126 -9.04 11.55 -3.76
N LEU A 127 -9.45 12.48 -4.64
CA LEU A 127 -8.54 13.04 -5.65
C LEU A 127 -7.48 13.93 -4.99
N ASP A 128 -7.87 14.70 -3.98
CA ASP A 128 -6.93 15.55 -3.24
C ASP A 128 -5.96 14.70 -2.42
N PHE A 129 -6.44 13.62 -1.78
CA PHE A 129 -5.58 12.67 -1.10
C PHE A 129 -4.58 12.00 -2.06
N VAL A 130 -5.02 11.55 -3.24
CA VAL A 130 -4.13 10.97 -4.25
C VAL A 130 -3.08 11.97 -4.74
N ARG A 131 -3.43 13.26 -4.88
CA ARG A 131 -2.45 14.31 -5.19
C ARG A 131 -1.42 14.46 -4.08
N THR A 132 -1.87 14.51 -2.83
CA THR A 132 -0.97 14.55 -1.67
C THR A 132 -0.02 13.35 -1.64
N LEU A 133 -0.51 12.14 -1.92
CA LEU A 133 0.36 10.96 -2.06
C LEU A 133 1.38 11.13 -3.20
N GLY A 134 0.98 11.73 -4.32
CA GLY A 134 1.88 12.05 -5.44
C GLY A 134 2.96 13.07 -5.10
N ASP A 135 2.71 13.97 -4.13
CA ASP A 135 3.71 14.91 -3.63
C ASP A 135 4.65 14.23 -2.61
N ILE A 136 4.10 13.40 -1.71
CA ILE A 136 4.88 12.59 -0.76
C ILE A 136 5.82 11.62 -1.50
N ALA A 137 5.35 11.02 -2.59
CA ALA A 137 6.15 10.14 -3.45
C ALA A 137 7.40 10.81 -4.06
N LYS A 138 7.48 12.14 -4.04
CA LYS A 138 8.59 12.93 -4.59
C LYS A 138 9.44 13.60 -3.51
N VAL A 139 9.30 13.17 -2.25
CA VAL A 139 10.12 13.70 -1.16
C VAL A 139 11.60 13.51 -1.46
N ASP A 140 12.41 14.49 -1.06
CA ASP A 140 13.86 14.42 -1.17
C ASP A 140 14.40 13.32 -0.23
N LEU A 141 15.08 12.33 -0.80
CA LEU A 141 15.60 11.17 -0.07
C LEU A 141 16.87 11.49 0.73
N ASP A 142 17.54 12.60 0.40
CA ASP A 142 18.76 13.05 1.09
C ASP A 142 18.44 14.05 2.23
N GLY A 143 17.14 14.25 2.52
CA GLY A 143 16.66 15.13 3.57
C GLY A 143 16.86 14.57 4.99
N THR A 144 16.66 15.43 5.99
CA THR A 144 16.57 15.04 7.40
C THR A 144 15.10 14.92 7.80
N ILE A 145 14.77 13.92 8.62
CA ILE A 145 13.40 13.70 9.08
C ILE A 145 13.25 14.24 10.51
N ASP A 146 12.21 15.02 10.75
CA ASP A 146 11.65 15.17 12.09
C ASP A 146 10.71 13.98 12.39
N PRO A 147 10.96 13.17 13.44
CA PRO A 147 10.12 12.03 13.78
C PRO A 147 8.64 12.39 13.99
N GLU A 148 8.33 13.57 14.51
CA GLU A 148 6.94 14.02 14.75
C GLU A 148 6.24 14.38 13.43
N ASP A 149 6.97 14.97 12.47
CA ASP A 149 6.45 15.25 11.13
C ASP A 149 6.16 13.95 10.38
N LEU A 150 7.11 13.00 10.42
CA LEU A 150 6.92 11.68 9.80
C LEU A 150 5.72 10.96 10.41
N LYS A 151 5.60 10.96 11.75
CA LYS A 151 4.45 10.38 12.44
C LYS A 151 3.15 11.04 11.98
N SER A 152 3.11 12.37 11.91
CA SER A 152 1.92 13.12 11.49
C SER A 152 1.51 12.77 10.05
N VAL A 153 2.48 12.59 9.14
CA VAL A 153 2.22 12.16 7.76
C VAL A 153 1.65 10.74 7.74
N LEU A 154 2.25 9.80 8.47
CA LEU A 154 1.78 8.41 8.52
C LEU A 154 0.38 8.31 9.15
N ASP A 155 0.11 9.06 10.21
CA ASP A 155 -1.21 9.11 10.85
C ASP A 155 -2.27 9.65 9.88
N TYR A 156 -1.96 10.73 9.16
CA TYR A 156 -2.85 11.27 8.12
C TYR A 156 -3.15 10.24 7.03
N ILE A 157 -2.14 9.53 6.51
CA ILE A 157 -2.35 8.50 5.49
C ILE A 157 -3.23 7.37 6.04
N ASN A 158 -2.95 6.85 7.25
CA ASN A 158 -3.74 5.80 7.87
C ASN A 158 -5.20 6.22 8.11
N GLU A 159 -5.43 7.46 8.55
CA GLU A 159 -6.77 8.00 8.76
C GLU A 159 -7.55 8.05 7.44
N GLN A 160 -6.95 8.61 6.39
CA GLN A 160 -7.59 8.70 5.07
C GLN A 160 -7.93 7.31 4.52
N LEU A 161 -7.00 6.35 4.59
CA LEU A 161 -7.25 4.98 4.13
C LEU A 161 -8.38 4.29 4.91
N SER A 162 -8.42 4.49 6.23
CA SER A 162 -9.48 3.94 7.08
C SER A 162 -10.85 4.51 6.70
N GLN A 163 -10.94 5.82 6.48
CA GLN A 163 -12.18 6.45 6.02
C GLN A 163 -12.62 5.93 4.65
N ILE A 164 -11.69 5.75 3.71
CA ILE A 164 -11.96 5.19 2.38
C ILE A 164 -12.47 3.75 2.51
N PHE A 165 -11.82 2.92 3.33
CA PHE A 165 -12.23 1.54 3.58
C PHE A 165 -13.63 1.47 4.18
N GLU A 166 -13.90 2.19 5.26
CA GLU A 166 -15.21 2.22 5.92
C GLU A 166 -16.32 2.65 4.96
N LYS A 167 -16.05 3.66 4.13
CA LYS A 167 -17.01 4.09 3.10
C LYS A 167 -17.35 2.94 2.15
N ASN A 168 -16.36 2.22 1.64
CA ASN A 168 -16.60 1.14 0.68
C ASN A 168 -17.24 -0.12 1.29
N GLN A 169 -17.03 -0.38 2.58
CA GLN A 169 -17.73 -1.47 3.29
C GLN A 169 -19.23 -1.18 3.48
N ASN A 170 -19.61 0.09 3.70
CA ASN A 170 -21.01 0.47 3.93
C ASN A 170 -21.86 0.52 2.64
N TYR A 171 -21.25 0.42 1.46
CA TYR A 171 -21.93 0.41 0.16
C TYR A 171 -21.87 -0.96 -0.55
N SER A 172 -21.40 -2.01 0.13
CA SER A 172 -21.36 -3.40 -0.36
C SER A 172 -22.49 -4.23 0.26
#